data_AF-A0A845I5V6-F1
#
_entry.id   AF-A0A845I5V6-F1
#
_cell.length_a   1.000
_cell.length_b   1.000
_cell.length_c   1.000
_cell.angle_alpha   90.00
_cell.angle_beta   90.00
_cell.angle_gamma   90.00
#
_symmetry.space_group_name_H-M   'P 1'
#
loop_
_entity.id
_entity.type
_entity.pdbx_description
1 polymer ?
#
loop_
_entity_poly.entity_id
_entity_poly.type
_entity_poly.pdbx_seq_one_letter_code
_entity_poly.pdbx_strand_id
1 'polypeptide(L)' 'MTKRLGETSSSEIAAQKTNRAVAYVRMSTERQEYSTKNQLDVIEKYAADHDLSLVAIYEDAGKSGLTKSGRPAR' A
#
# COMPACT_ATOMS: atom_id res chain seq x y z
N MET A 1 27.31 19.04 36.45
CA MET A 1 27.23 19.77 35.16
C MET A 1 26.54 18.89 34.14
N THR A 2 25.63 19.50 33.40
CA THR A 2 24.59 18.96 32.53
C THR A 2 25.09 18.13 31.34
N LYS A 3 24.51 16.94 31.16
CA LYS A 3 24.67 16.11 29.95
C LYS A 3 23.95 16.85 28.81
N ARG A 4 24.69 17.39 27.84
CA ARG A 4 24.12 18.08 26.67
C ARG A 4 23.27 17.10 25.87
N LEU A 5 22.01 17.47 25.65
CA LEU A 5 21.04 16.78 24.80
C LEU A 5 21.63 16.72 23.39
N GLY A 6 21.77 15.51 22.86
CA GLY A 6 22.43 15.25 21.58
C GLY A 6 21.80 16.06 20.45
N GLU A 7 22.64 16.78 19.71
CA GLU A 7 22.33 17.35 18.41
C GLU A 7 22.16 16.17 17.45
N THR A 8 20.93 15.71 17.28
CA THR A 8 20.59 14.75 16.21
C THR A 8 20.94 15.42 14.90
N SER A 9 21.86 14.83 14.15
CA SER A 9 22.41 15.43 12.93
C SER A 9 21.25 15.68 11.96
N SER A 10 21.20 16.86 11.34
CA SER A 10 20.16 17.21 10.36
C SER A 10 20.03 16.20 9.21
N SER A 11 21.09 15.40 8.97
CA SER A 11 21.08 14.25 8.05
C SER A 11 20.24 13.06 8.54
N GLU A 12 20.17 12.80 9.84
CA GLU A 12 19.34 11.73 10.43
C GLU A 12 17.86 12.11 10.44
N ILE A 13 17.53 13.38 10.69
CA ILE A 13 16.15 13.89 10.61
C ILE A 13 15.69 13.95 9.14
N ALA A 14 16.58 14.28 8.20
CA ALA A 14 16.28 14.27 6.77
C ALA A 14 16.09 12.83 6.22
N ALA A 15 16.89 11.86 6.68
CA ALA A 15 16.67 10.45 6.37
C ALA A 15 15.35 9.90 6.96
N GLN A 16 14.80 10.56 7.98
CA GLN A 16 13.51 10.25 8.58
C GLN A 16 12.31 10.72 7.74
N LYS A 17 12.51 11.61 6.75
CA LYS A 17 11.58 11.77 5.62
C LYS A 17 11.82 10.64 4.62
N THR A 18 11.52 9.43 5.06
CA THR A 18 11.35 8.31 4.14
C THR A 18 10.27 8.70 3.13
N ASN A 19 10.49 8.49 1.83
CA ASN A 19 9.47 8.70 0.81
C ASN A 19 8.39 7.63 1.00
N ARG A 20 7.52 7.83 1.98
CA ARG A 20 6.50 6.87 2.37
C ARG A 20 5.44 6.80 1.29
N ALA A 21 5.13 5.60 0.86
CA ALA A 21 4.10 5.32 -0.11
C ALA A 21 3.14 4.26 0.43
N VAL A 22 1.99 4.12 -0.23
CA VAL A 22 0.97 3.12 0.06
C VAL A 22 0.66 2.40 -1.25
N ALA A 23 0.55 1.07 -1.20
CA ALA A 23 0.08 0.28 -2.33
C ALA A 23 -1.44 0.09 -2.23
N TYR A 24 -2.15 0.25 -3.33
CA TYR A 24 -3.57 -0.08 -3.45
C TYR A 24 -3.76 -0.99 -4.65
N VAL A 25 -4.30 -2.19 -4.43
CA VAL A 25 -4.56 -3.19 -5.48
C VAL A 25 -6.06 -3.50 -5.51
N ARG A 26 -6.64 -3.65 -6.69
CA ARG A 26 -8.07 -3.95 -6.87
C ARG A 26 -8.31 -4.86 -8.06
N MET A 27 -9.37 -5.68 -8.00
CA MET A 27 -9.83 -6.48 -9.14
C MET A 27 -11.32 -6.28 -9.38
N SER A 28 -11.71 -6.04 -10.64
CA SER A 28 -13.07 -5.66 -11.04
C SER A 28 -13.92 -6.77 -11.65
N THR A 29 -13.49 -8.04 -11.58
CA THR A 29 -14.13 -9.23 -12.17
C THR A 29 -14.11 -9.34 -13.72
N GLU A 30 -14.31 -10.57 -14.22
CA GLU A 30 -14.34 -11.12 -15.60
C GLU A 30 -13.04 -11.66 -16.24
N ARG A 31 -11.86 -11.03 -16.11
CA ARG A 31 -10.60 -11.67 -16.53
C ARG A 31 -9.54 -11.56 -15.46
N GLN A 32 -9.26 -12.70 -14.81
CA GLN A 32 -8.26 -12.86 -13.76
C GLN A 32 -6.85 -13.06 -14.35
N GLU A 33 -6.49 -12.32 -15.40
CA GLU A 33 -5.20 -12.50 -16.07
C GLU A 33 -4.03 -11.99 -15.22
N TYR A 34 -4.31 -11.14 -14.23
CA TYR A 34 -3.35 -10.72 -13.21
C TYR A 34 -3.93 -10.93 -11.83
N SER A 35 -3.31 -11.81 -11.04
CA SER A 35 -3.60 -11.92 -9.62
C SER A 35 -3.25 -10.61 -8.91
N THR A 36 -3.96 -10.27 -7.84
CA THR A 36 -3.60 -9.14 -6.96
C THR A 36 -2.16 -9.25 -6.45
N LYS A 37 -1.66 -10.49 -6.30
CA LYS A 37 -0.25 -10.79 -6.04
C LYS A 37 0.69 -10.25 -7.12
N ASN A 38 0.44 -10.50 -8.40
CA ASN A 38 1.28 -9.99 -9.47
C ASN A 38 1.28 -8.45 -9.54
N GLN A 39 0.14 -7.82 -9.22
CA GLN A 39 0.05 -6.36 -9.13
C GLN A 39 0.91 -5.83 -7.97
N LEU A 40 0.88 -6.51 -6.83
CA LEU A 40 1.70 -6.16 -5.68
C LEU A 40 3.19 -6.30 -5.98
N ASP A 41 3.62 -7.40 -6.60
CA ASP A 41 5.03 -7.64 -6.97
C ASP A 41 5.58 -6.50 -7.86
N VAL A 42 4.78 -6.00 -8.80
CA VAL A 42 5.14 -4.86 -9.66
C VAL A 42 5.23 -3.55 -8.87
N ILE A 43 4.29 -3.31 -7.95
CA ILE A 43 4.28 -2.11 -7.10
C ILE A 43 5.47 -2.10 -6.14
N GLU A 44 5.83 -3.25 -5.57
CA GLU A 44 7.00 -3.40 -4.71
C GLU A 44 8.30 -3.11 -5.47
N LYS A 45 8.43 -3.65 -6.68
CA LYS A 45 9.58 -3.34 -7.55
C LYS A 45 9.67 -1.86 -7.87
N TYR A 46 8.56 -1.23 -8.23
CA TYR A 46 8.51 0.22 -8.48
C TYR A 46 8.92 1.02 -7.24
N ALA A 47 8.43 0.64 -6.06
CA ALA A 47 8.79 1.31 -4.82
C ALA A 47 10.29 1.20 -4.53
N ALA A 48 10.89 0.03 -4.73
CA ALA A 48 12.32 -0.19 -4.56
C ALA A 48 13.16 0.63 -5.56
N ASP A 49 12.75 0.68 -6.84
CA ASP A 49 13.45 1.41 -7.91
C ASP A 49 13.37 2.95 -7.71
N HIS A 50 12.49 3.44 -6.83
CA HIS A 50 12.23 4.87 -6.58
C HIS A 50 12.46 5.32 -5.13
N ASP A 51 13.17 4.53 -4.32
CA ASP A 51 13.44 4.82 -2.91
C ASP A 51 12.16 5.09 -2.07
N LEU A 52 11.05 4.46 -2.46
CA LEU A 52 9.77 4.55 -1.75
C LEU A 52 9.67 3.46 -0.69
N SER A 53 9.27 3.85 0.52
CA SER A 53 8.96 2.93 1.61
C SER A 53 7.46 2.66 1.66
N LEU A 54 7.02 1.48 1.23
CA LEU A 54 5.62 1.08 1.36
C LEU A 54 5.26 0.88 2.83
N VAL A 55 4.32 1.68 3.34
CA VAL A 55 3.90 1.65 4.75
C VAL A 55 2.54 1.01 4.99
N ALA A 56 1.78 0.80 3.93
CA ALA A 56 0.52 0.07 3.95
C ALA A 56 0.22 -0.50 2.56
N ILE A 57 -0.48 -1.63 2.55
CA ILE A 57 -1.01 -2.25 1.34
C ILE A 57 -2.52 -2.43 1.57
N TYR A 58 -3.33 -1.90 0.67
CA TYR A 58 -4.78 -2.03 0.68
C TYR A 58 -5.22 -2.86 -0.52
N GLU A 59 -6.03 -3.87 -0.28
CA GLU A 59 -6.57 -4.75 -1.32
C GLU A 59 -8.09 -4.66 -1.37
N ASP A 60 -8.62 -4.26 -2.52
CA ASP A 60 -10.04 -4.40 -2.87
C ASP A 60 -10.21 -5.69 -3.65
N ALA A 61 -10.31 -6.79 -2.88
CA ALA A 61 -10.66 -8.11 -3.37
C ALA A 61 -12.14 -8.12 -3.75
N GLY A 62 -12.49 -7.41 -4.83
CA GLY A 62 -13.83 -7.32 -5.37
C GLY A 62 -14.38 -8.69 -5.77
N LYS A 63 -14.95 -9.43 -4.81
CA LYS A 63 -16.10 -10.28 -5.10
C LYS A 63 -17.24 -9.33 -5.32
N SER A 64 -17.71 -9.21 -6.56
CA SER A 64 -18.96 -8.53 -6.88
C SER A 64 -20.05 -9.00 -5.90
N GLY A 65 -20.32 -8.17 -4.89
CA GLY A 65 -21.43 -8.31 -3.96
C GLY A 65 -22.72 -7.76 -4.56
N LEU A 66 -22.81 -7.65 -5.89
CA LEU A 66 -24.06 -7.39 -6.59
C LEU A 66 -24.78 -8.70 -6.91
N THR A 67 -25.08 -9.51 -5.89
CA THR A 67 -26.32 -10.28 -5.95
C THR A 67 -27.46 -9.41 -5.43
N LYS A 68 -27.86 -8.40 -6.23
CA LYS A 68 -29.18 -7.74 -6.07
C LYS A 68 -30.34 -8.66 -6.47
N SER A 69 -30.22 -9.97 -6.23
CA SER A 69 -31.24 -10.97 -6.52
C SER A 69 -31.45 -11.83 -5.29
N GLY A 70 -32.33 -11.37 -4.40
CA GLY A 70 -32.69 -12.15 -3.22
C GLY A 70 -33.38 -11.38 -2.10
N ARG A 71 -34.36 -10.50 -2.39
CA ARG A 71 -35.41 -10.20 -1.40
C ARG A 71 -36.67 -10.96 -1.80
N PRO A 72 -37.03 -12.07 -1.13
CA PRO A 72 -38.42 -12.48 -1.08
C PRO A 72 -39.11 -11.53 -0.11
N ALA A 73 -39.88 -10.59 -0.66
CA ALA A 73 -40.90 -9.88 0.08
C ALA A 73 -42.18 -9.97 -0.73
N ARG A 74 -42.77 -11.16 -0.74
CA ARG A 74 -44.21 -11.39 -0.83
C ARG A 74 -44.56 -12.63 -0.03
#